data_AF-A0A7S1R9U0-F1
#
_entry.id   AF-A0A7S1R9U0-F1
#
_cell.length_a   1.000
_cell.length_b   1.000
_cell.length_c   1.000
_cell.angle_alpha   90.00
_cell.angle_beta   90.00
_cell.angle_gamma   90.00
#
_symmetry.space_group_name_H-M   'P 1'
#
loop_
_entity.id
_entity.type
_entity.pdbx_description
1 polymer ?
#
loop_
_entity_poly.entity_id
_entity_poly.type
_entity_poly.pdbx_seq_one_letter_code
_entity_poly.pdbx_strand_id
1 'polypeptide(L)'
;AARASDTQLQMGVQGLLKALSDVQREVHVSEYRGACIGLDAHCFLHKGKYLCAEALLRGQPTTAYLQPLLDVVSTLRTQGVEPFAVFDGGPLPVKRLTEQARHRAREVAQWRGGGVLRA
;
A
#
# COMPACT_ATOMS: atom_id res chain seq x y z
N ALA A 1 -10.31 -3.71 -32.72
CA ALA A 1 -10.91 -3.99 -31.39
C ALA A 1 -9.90 -3.63 -30.31
N ALA A 2 -9.93 -2.38 -29.84
CA ALA A 2 -9.04 -1.92 -28.78
C ALA A 2 -9.45 -2.59 -27.47
N ARG A 3 -8.55 -3.38 -26.90
CA ARG A 3 -8.74 -4.01 -25.59
C ARG A 3 -8.95 -2.87 -24.59
N ALA A 4 -10.06 -2.94 -23.85
CA ALA A 4 -10.32 -2.07 -22.72
C ALA A 4 -9.05 -2.05 -21.85
N SER A 5 -8.39 -0.90 -21.81
CA SER A 5 -7.25 -0.66 -20.95
C SER A 5 -7.72 -0.90 -19.53
N ASP A 6 -7.31 -2.04 -18.99
CA ASP A 6 -7.49 -2.45 -17.60
C ASP A 6 -6.91 -1.31 -16.76
N THR A 7 -7.78 -0.37 -16.39
CA THR A 7 -7.39 0.82 -15.65
C THR A 7 -7.21 0.32 -14.23
N GLN A 8 -6.03 -0.24 -13.97
CA GLN A 8 -5.53 -0.43 -12.62
C GLN A 8 -5.76 0.90 -11.91
N LEU A 9 -6.73 0.92 -10.99
CA LEU A 9 -7.04 2.06 -10.16
C LEU A 9 -5.82 2.33 -9.26
N GLN A 10 -4.83 3.02 -9.81
CA GLN A 10 -3.58 3.36 -9.15
C GLN A 10 -3.87 4.15 -7.87
N MET A 11 -3.05 3.91 -6.85
CA MET A 11 -2.98 4.80 -5.69
C MET A 11 -2.23 6.07 -6.11
N GLY A 12 -2.82 7.24 -5.90
CA GLY A 12 -2.18 8.54 -6.10
C GLY A 12 -2.46 9.21 -7.46
N VAL A 13 -1.63 10.21 -7.78
CA VAL A 13 -1.71 11.00 -9.02
C VAL A 13 -0.75 10.41 -10.06
N GLN A 14 -1.29 9.96 -11.19
CA GLN A 14 -0.52 9.30 -12.23
C GLN A 14 0.49 10.28 -12.86
N GLY A 15 1.74 9.86 -13.02
CA GLY A 15 2.79 10.64 -13.69
C GLY A 15 3.43 11.76 -12.85
N LEU A 16 2.88 12.09 -11.67
CA LEU A 16 3.34 13.21 -10.85
C LEU A 16 4.82 13.10 -10.47
N LEU A 17 5.28 11.92 -10.04
CA LEU A 17 6.68 11.73 -9.68
C LEU A 17 7.63 11.95 -10.86
N LYS A 18 7.24 11.57 -12.09
CA LYS A 18 8.07 11.84 -13.27
C LYS A 18 8.10 13.32 -13.63
N ALA A 19 6.97 14.02 -13.44
CA ALA A 19 6.86 15.44 -13.70
C ALA A 19 7.69 16.31 -12.73
N LEU A 20 7.99 15.80 -11.52
CA LEU A 20 8.76 16.49 -10.49
C LEU A 20 10.21 15.98 -10.40
N SER A 21 10.76 15.40 -11.47
CA SER A 21 12.11 14.78 -11.45
C SER A 21 13.24 15.77 -11.20
N ASP A 22 13.04 17.02 -11.60
CA ASP A 22 13.97 18.14 -11.47
C ASP A 22 14.12 18.64 -10.02
N VAL A 23 13.10 18.45 -9.18
CA VAL A 23 13.10 18.86 -7.76
C VAL A 23 13.36 17.69 -6.80
N GLN A 24 13.65 16.49 -7.31
CA GLN A 24 13.94 15.32 -6.50
C GLN A 24 15.40 15.26 -6.06
N ARG A 25 15.62 14.82 -4.82
CA ARG A 25 16.95 14.53 -4.26
C ARG A 25 16.93 13.15 -3.63
N GLU A 26 17.87 12.29 -4.03
CA GLU A 26 18.11 11.02 -3.35
C GLU A 26 18.81 11.30 -2.01
N VAL A 27 18.33 10.63 -0.95
CA VAL A 27 18.79 10.85 0.42
C VAL A 27 18.89 9.54 1.15
N HIS A 28 19.86 9.44 2.07
CA HIS A 28 19.91 8.32 3.00
C HIS A 28 19.09 8.65 4.25
N VAL A 29 18.42 7.64 4.81
CA VAL A 29 17.53 7.81 5.97
C VAL A 29 18.25 8.39 7.20
N SER A 30 19.58 8.19 7.30
CA SER A 30 20.41 8.75 8.37
C SER A 30 20.45 10.28 8.40
N GLU A 31 20.16 10.96 7.27
CA GLU A 31 20.05 12.42 7.22
C GLU A 31 18.92 12.95 8.14
N TYR A 32 17.96 12.09 8.48
CA TYR A 32 16.81 12.45 9.32
C TYR A 32 16.98 12.00 10.79
N ARG A 33 18.19 11.68 11.24
CA ARG A 33 18.45 11.33 12.63
C ARG A 33 17.94 12.43 13.58
N GLY A 34 17.19 12.04 14.60
CA GLY A 34 16.55 12.93 15.56
C GLY A 34 15.24 13.55 15.08
N ALA A 35 14.84 13.33 13.82
CA ALA A 35 13.57 13.80 13.29
C ALA A 35 12.43 12.80 13.56
N CYS A 36 11.21 13.31 13.53
CA CYS A 36 9.99 12.51 13.52
C CYS A 36 9.48 12.35 12.07
N ILE A 37 9.21 11.11 11.65
CA ILE A 37 8.72 10.82 10.29
C ILE A 37 7.36 10.12 10.34
N GLY A 38 6.39 10.66 9.60
CA GLY A 38 5.11 9.99 9.35
C GLY A 38 5.23 8.94 8.24
N LEU A 39 4.74 7.73 8.50
CA LEU A 39 4.64 6.64 7.54
C LEU A 39 3.17 6.45 7.17
N ASP A 40 2.84 6.53 5.90
CA ASP A 40 1.54 6.04 5.41
C ASP A 40 1.54 4.50 5.55
N ALA A 41 0.83 3.97 6.54
CA ALA A 41 0.82 2.55 6.82
C ALA A 41 0.11 1.75 5.71
N HIS A 42 -0.89 2.33 5.05
CA HIS A 42 -1.70 1.64 4.05
C HIS A 42 -0.86 1.22 2.84
N CYS A 43 0.14 2.03 2.46
CA CYS A 43 1.05 1.67 1.37
C CYS A 43 1.89 0.41 1.69
N PHE A 44 2.31 0.23 2.96
CA PHE A 44 3.04 -0.96 3.40
C PHE A 44 2.14 -2.18 3.52
N LEU A 45 0.92 -2.03 4.06
CA LEU A 45 -0.05 -3.11 4.14
C LEU A 45 -0.43 -3.64 2.75
N HIS A 46 -0.57 -2.74 1.77
CA HIS A 46 -0.84 -3.11 0.39
C HIS A 46 0.31 -3.93 -0.22
N LYS A 47 1.56 -3.68 0.16
CA LYS A 47 2.70 -4.51 -0.25
C LYS A 47 2.73 -5.83 0.54
N GLY A 48 2.48 -5.78 1.84
CA GLY A 48 2.54 -6.93 2.73
C GLY A 48 1.48 -7.99 2.45
N LYS A 49 0.27 -7.61 1.99
CA LYS A 49 -0.79 -8.59 1.67
C LYS A 49 -0.36 -9.63 0.63
N TYR A 50 0.61 -9.33 -0.23
CA TYR A 50 1.11 -10.27 -1.23
C TYR A 50 1.90 -11.41 -0.60
N LEU A 51 2.52 -11.21 0.57
CA LEU A 51 3.27 -12.24 1.30
C LEU A 51 2.37 -13.33 1.87
N CYS A 52 1.09 -13.02 2.11
CA CYS A 52 0.12 -13.92 2.73
C CYS A 52 -1.21 -13.93 1.97
N ALA A 53 -1.18 -13.75 0.65
CA ALA A 53 -2.38 -13.62 -0.17
C ALA A 53 -3.29 -14.85 -0.05
N GLU A 54 -2.70 -16.06 -0.03
CA GLU A 54 -3.42 -17.32 0.11
C GLU A 54 -4.12 -17.45 1.48
N ALA A 55 -3.40 -17.17 2.57
CA ALA A 55 -3.96 -17.17 3.92
C ALA A 55 -5.11 -16.16 4.07
N LEU A 56 -4.93 -14.95 3.52
CA LEU A 56 -5.97 -13.91 3.51
C LEU A 56 -7.21 -14.33 2.72
N LEU A 57 -7.04 -14.99 1.56
CA LEU A 57 -8.15 -15.48 0.75
C LEU A 57 -8.91 -16.63 1.43
N ARG A 58 -8.23 -17.46 2.21
CA ARG A 58 -8.85 -18.54 3.00
C ARG A 58 -9.42 -18.06 4.34
N GLY A 59 -9.28 -16.78 4.68
CA GLY A 59 -9.71 -16.24 5.97
C GLY A 59 -8.89 -16.77 7.16
N GLN A 60 -7.68 -17.26 6.91
CA GLN A 60 -6.79 -17.73 7.96
C GLN A 60 -6.14 -16.54 8.68
N PRO A 61 -6.06 -16.55 10.03
CA PRO A 61 -5.35 -15.53 10.77
C PRO A 61 -3.88 -15.46 10.33
N THR A 62 -3.41 -14.26 10.00
CA THR A 62 -2.02 -14.01 9.63
C THR A 62 -1.64 -12.59 10.03
N THR A 63 -0.36 -12.36 10.30
CA THR A 63 0.22 -11.04 10.57
C THR A 63 1.36 -10.71 9.61
N ALA A 64 1.65 -11.60 8.66
CA ALA A 64 2.78 -11.45 7.73
C ALA A 64 2.67 -10.18 6.87
N TYR A 65 1.45 -9.67 6.64
CA TYR A 65 1.23 -8.40 5.95
C TYR A 65 1.77 -7.17 6.69
N LEU A 66 2.07 -7.28 7.99
CA LEU A 66 2.70 -6.21 8.78
C LEU A 66 4.22 -6.14 8.59
N GLN A 67 4.85 -7.23 8.14
CA GLN A 67 6.31 -7.35 8.11
C GLN A 67 6.99 -6.19 7.37
N PRO A 68 6.54 -5.76 6.17
CA PRO A 68 7.19 -4.66 5.46
C PRO A 68 7.16 -3.32 6.22
N LEU A 69 6.11 -3.06 7.00
CA LEU A 69 6.02 -1.86 7.84
C LEU A 69 6.98 -1.98 9.03
N LEU A 70 7.00 -3.13 9.68
CA LEU A 70 7.85 -3.38 10.86
C LEU A 70 9.34 -3.31 10.51
N ASP A 71 9.74 -3.83 9.35
CA ASP A 71 11.13 -3.76 8.87
C ASP A 71 11.60 -2.31 8.69
N VAL A 72 10.73 -1.47 8.12
CA VAL A 72 11.01 -0.04 7.91
C VAL A 72 11.05 0.73 9.23
N VAL A 73 10.09 0.46 10.13
CA VAL A 73 10.09 1.03 11.49
C VAL A 73 11.36 0.67 12.24
N SER A 74 11.78 -0.60 12.18
CA SER A 74 13.03 -1.07 12.79
C SER A 74 14.24 -0.32 12.21
N THR A 75 14.32 -0.21 10.89
CA THR A 75 15.41 0.50 10.18
C THR A 75 15.46 1.99 10.53
N LEU A 76 14.31 2.66 10.66
CA LEU A 76 14.25 4.07 11.05
C LEU A 76 14.76 4.26 12.48
N ARG A 77 14.33 3.41 13.41
CA ARG A 77 14.72 3.48 14.81
C ARG A 77 16.22 3.20 15.01
N THR A 78 16.80 2.23 14.29
CA THR A 78 18.25 1.97 14.37
C THR A 78 19.09 3.14 13.85
N GLN A 79 18.52 3.96 12.96
CA GLN A 79 19.14 5.18 12.44
C GLN A 79 18.87 6.42 13.32
N GLY A 80 18.16 6.26 14.44
CA GLY A 80 17.83 7.33 15.38
C GLY A 80 16.71 8.25 14.90
N VAL A 81 15.85 7.76 14.01
CA VAL A 81 14.64 8.46 13.54
C VAL A 81 13.44 7.94 14.33
N GLU A 82 12.49 8.82 14.67
CA GLU A 82 11.25 8.45 15.37
C GLU A 82 10.09 8.29 14.38
N PRO A 83 9.64 7.04 14.08
CA PRO A 83 8.58 6.80 13.11
C PRO A 83 7.18 6.83 13.73
N PHE A 84 6.22 7.44 13.03
CA PHE A 84 4.79 7.42 13.34
C PHE A 84 4.03 6.74 12.20
N ALA A 85 3.49 5.54 12.45
CA ALA A 85 2.62 4.86 11.49
C ALA A 85 1.23 5.51 11.50
N VAL A 86 0.84 6.10 10.38
CA VAL A 86 -0.45 6.76 10.17
C VAL A 86 -1.37 5.81 9.43
N PHE A 87 -2.52 5.53 10.02
CA PHE A 87 -3.57 4.72 9.42
C PHE A 87 -4.72 5.63 8.99
N ASP A 88 -5.26 5.36 7.81
CA ASP A 88 -6.47 6.03 7.34
C ASP A 88 -7.63 5.77 8.30
N GLY A 89 -8.43 6.81 8.55
CA GLY A 89 -9.65 6.73 9.32
C GLY A 89 -10.88 6.40 8.46
N GLY A 90 -11.98 7.12 8.71
CA GLY A 90 -13.23 6.93 7.97
C GLY A 90 -13.18 7.38 6.51
N PRO A 91 -14.14 6.92 5.69
CA PRO A 91 -14.21 7.29 4.27
C PRO A 91 -14.51 8.78 4.09
N LEU A 92 -13.78 9.42 3.18
CA LEU A 92 -14.01 10.82 2.80
C LEU A 92 -15.04 10.92 1.65
N PRO A 93 -16.02 11.85 1.71
CA PRO A 93 -17.04 12.01 0.66
C PRO A 93 -16.45 12.19 -0.74
N VAL A 94 -15.36 12.95 -0.86
CA VAL A 94 -14.66 13.23 -2.12
C VAL A 94 -13.98 11.99 -2.73
N LYS A 95 -13.66 10.97 -1.92
CA LYS A 95 -13.04 9.72 -2.38
C LYS A 95 -14.05 8.60 -2.63
N ARG A 96 -15.35 8.84 -2.41
CA ARG A 96 -16.39 7.79 -2.44
C ARG A 96 -16.41 6.99 -3.74
N LEU A 97 -16.35 7.68 -4.89
CA LEU A 97 -16.40 7.01 -6.19
C LEU A 97 -15.16 6.14 -6.44
N THR A 98 -13.98 6.65 -6.09
CA THR A 98 -12.71 5.91 -6.23
C THR A 98 -12.67 4.69 -5.31
N GLU A 99 -13.10 4.83 -4.05
CA GLU A 99 -13.15 3.72 -3.11
C GLU A 99 -14.19 2.66 -3.49
N GLN A 100 -15.35 3.07 -4.03
CA GLN A 100 -16.34 2.13 -4.58
C GLN A 100 -15.79 1.35 -5.77
N ALA A 101 -15.10 2.02 -6.70
CA ALA A 101 -14.49 1.35 -7.84
C ALA A 101 -13.40 0.34 -7.40
N ARG A 102 -12.59 0.72 -6.41
CA ARG A 102 -11.59 -0.18 -5.79
C ARG A 102 -12.23 -1.36 -5.06
N HIS A 103 -13.35 -1.14 -4.39
CA HIS A 103 -14.10 -2.21 -3.74
C HIS A 103 -14.58 -3.25 -4.77
N ARG A 104 -15.24 -2.80 -5.83
CA ARG A 104 -15.73 -3.68 -6.90
C ARG A 104 -14.61 -4.46 -7.57
N ALA A 105 -13.48 -3.81 -7.85
CA ALA A 105 -12.31 -4.48 -8.43
C ALA A 105 -11.77 -5.59 -7.51
N ARG A 106 -11.76 -5.36 -6.18
CA ARG A 106 -11.37 -6.37 -5.18
C ARG A 106 -12.33 -7.54 -5.15
N GLU A 107 -13.65 -7.31 -5.18
CA GLU A 107 -14.67 -8.37 -5.21
C GLU A 107 -14.51 -9.27 -6.44
N VAL A 108 -14.32 -8.66 -7.62
CA VAL A 108 -14.08 -9.43 -8.86
C VAL A 108 -12.80 -10.25 -8.77
N ALA A 109 -11.71 -9.67 -8.24
CA ALA A 109 -10.44 -10.38 -8.06
C ALA A 109 -10.56 -11.54 -7.05
N GLN A 110 -11.26 -11.33 -5.94
CA GLN A 110 -11.52 -12.37 -4.94
C GLN A 110 -12.37 -13.51 -5.52
N TRP A 111 -13.43 -13.19 -6.25
CA TRP A 111 -14.27 -14.20 -6.90
C TRP A 111 -13.46 -15.06 -7.88
N ARG A 112 -12.62 -14.44 -8.71
CA ARG A 112 -11.70 -15.15 -9.61
C ARG A 112 -10.70 -16.02 -8.85
N GLY A 113 -10.09 -15.49 -7.79
CA GLY A 113 -9.12 -16.22 -6.96
C GLY A 113 -9.72 -17.40 -6.19
N GLY A 114 -10.97 -17.26 -5.72
CA GLY A 114 -11.70 -18.32 -5.04
C GLY A 114 -11.99 -19.52 -5.94
N GLY A 115 -12.16 -19.31 -7.26
CA GLY A 115 -12.29 -20.40 -8.23
C GLY A 115 -11.01 -21.21 -8.40
N VAL A 116 -9.84 -20.58 -8.26
CA VAL A 116 -8.53 -21.23 -8.39
C VAL A 116 -8.12 -21.96 -7.10
N LEU A 117 -8.44 -21.41 -5.93
CA LEU A 117 -8.07 -22.00 -4.63
C LEU A 117 -8.98 -23.15 -4.16
N ARG A 118 -10.09 -23.40 -4.88
CA ARG A 118 -11.04 -24.49 -4.63
C ARG A 118 -10.84 -25.71 -5.57
N ALA A 119 -9.97 -25.59 -6.57
CA ALA A 119 -9.51 -26.69 -7.41
C ALA A 119 -8.32 -27.39 -6.74
#